data_AF-A0A511ASB8-F1
#
_entry.id   AF-A0A511ASB8-F1
#
_cell.length_a   1.000
_cell.length_b   1.000
_cell.length_c   1.000
_cell.angle_alpha   90.00
_cell.angle_beta   90.00
_cell.angle_gamma   90.00
#
_symmetry.space_group_name_H-M   'P 1'
#
loop_
_entity.id
_entity.type
_entity.pdbx_description
1 polymer ?
#
loop_
_entity_poly.entity_id
_entity_poly.type
_entity_poly.pdbx_seq_one_letter_code
_entity_poly.pdbx_strand_id
1 'polypeptide(L)'
;MYDREYFLSYLQAEFPLVNDWLFYLIENSDDIKWIIDYIEESPETFEQMLLYLSEGIRLLPTRPISLSVFSQIITLDANAFNPTRMLGKLWLHLLAETKRLDKTEPVMYPKKEEDIDVLLQDYLLFREDISDSVTLTNLFAETRAGYHPVWEAAAWSHSVLTIPLREIGKLKAIYPAHEQPIVWVVDDAEVFSRITDRVPVLPMICTRQKWTRTAWEVFDRLIDSGSELRFIGDLTPLGVVRAEELLLRYPGKVRTWHMDIKTYLKAKDTEVNLTESDYMLLKKQHVDYLATLKDEMRDQGHPGNLIIVIDDLIEKLTHYYRK
;
A
#
# COMPACT_ATOMS: atom_id res chain seq x y z
N MET A 1 1.82 19.11 45.14
CA MET A 1 2.67 19.44 43.98
C MET A 1 2.74 18.16 43.19
N TYR A 2 2.21 18.15 41.97
CA TYR A 2 2.19 16.95 41.13
C TYR A 2 3.64 16.62 40.76
N ASP A 3 4.12 15.46 41.19
CA ASP A 3 5.45 14.96 40.85
C ASP A 3 5.31 13.97 39.69
N ARG A 4 5.63 14.46 38.49
CA ARG A 4 5.47 13.74 37.23
C ARG A 4 6.33 12.48 37.17
N GLU A 5 7.59 12.56 37.63
CA GLU A 5 8.52 11.43 37.61
C GLU A 5 8.02 10.32 38.54
N TYR A 6 7.51 10.70 39.71
CA TYR A 6 6.90 9.77 40.64
C TYR A 6 5.63 9.11 40.06
N PHE A 7 4.76 9.90 39.41
CA PHE A 7 3.53 9.38 38.79
C PHE A 7 3.81 8.43 37.63
N LEU A 8 4.74 8.77 36.72
CA LEU A 8 5.11 7.89 35.61
C LEU A 8 5.82 6.62 36.10
N SER A 9 6.66 6.72 37.14
CA SER A 9 7.30 5.55 37.77
C SER A 9 6.28 4.60 38.41
N TYR A 10 5.23 5.16 39.04
CA TYR A 10 4.11 4.37 39.54
C TYR A 10 3.37 3.65 38.41
N LEU A 11 3.07 4.35 37.31
CA LEU A 11 2.40 3.74 36.15
C LEU A 11 3.25 2.66 35.46
N GLN A 12 4.58 2.79 35.44
CA GLN A 12 5.47 1.74 34.92
C GLN A 12 5.36 0.42 35.70
N ALA A 13 5.13 0.50 37.02
CA ALA A 13 4.95 -0.67 37.85
C ALA A 13 3.58 -1.34 37.61
N GLU A 14 2.53 -0.54 37.42
CA GLU A 14 1.16 -1.03 37.20
C GLU A 14 0.92 -1.55 35.76
N PHE A 15 1.61 -0.97 34.77
CA PHE A 15 1.38 -1.26 33.35
C PHE A 15 2.63 -1.84 32.63
N PRO A 16 2.98 -3.11 32.86
CA PRO A 16 4.21 -3.70 32.32
C PRO A 16 4.24 -3.79 30.78
N LEU A 17 3.07 -3.90 30.13
CA LEU A 17 2.98 -4.03 28.66
C LEU A 17 3.32 -2.73 27.91
N VAL A 18 3.27 -1.58 28.58
CA VAL A 18 3.60 -0.28 27.99
C VAL A 18 4.78 0.40 28.68
N ASN A 19 5.57 -0.37 29.45
CA ASN A 19 6.67 0.13 30.26
C ASN A 19 7.72 0.85 29.40
N ASP A 20 8.14 0.25 28.28
CA ASP A 20 9.10 0.87 27.36
C ASP A 20 8.64 2.25 26.87
N TRP A 21 7.34 2.39 26.58
CA TRP A 21 6.77 3.66 26.17
C TRP A 21 6.71 4.67 27.33
N LEU A 22 6.34 4.24 28.53
CA LEU A 22 6.38 5.11 29.71
C LEU A 22 7.81 5.54 30.06
N PHE A 23 8.80 4.68 29.85
CA PHE A 23 10.22 5.02 29.99
C PHE A 23 10.63 6.10 28.99
N TYR A 24 10.20 5.95 27.74
CA TYR A 24 10.41 6.97 26.71
C TYR A 24 9.83 8.33 27.12
N LEU A 25 8.64 8.34 27.76
CA LEU A 25 7.97 9.55 28.23
C LEU A 25 8.72 10.26 29.38
N ILE A 26 9.56 9.56 30.13
CA ILE A 26 10.37 10.14 31.22
C ILE A 26 11.63 10.82 30.67
N GLU A 27 12.30 10.18 29.70
CA GLU A 27 13.64 10.57 29.23
C GLU A 27 13.64 11.69 28.17
N ASN A 28 12.55 11.87 27.42
CA ASN A 28 12.51 12.76 26.25
C ASN A 28 11.55 13.93 26.48
N SER A 29 11.88 15.16 26.04
CA SER A 29 11.03 16.34 26.29
C SER A 29 10.43 16.99 25.06
N ASP A 30 11.03 16.82 23.88
CA ASP A 30 10.79 17.73 22.76
C ASP A 30 9.67 17.26 21.82
N ASP A 31 9.50 15.96 21.61
CA ASP A 31 8.50 15.35 20.72
C ASP A 31 7.22 14.91 21.44
N ILE A 32 7.28 14.77 22.77
CA ILE A 32 6.17 14.30 23.62
C ILE A 32 5.51 15.41 24.44
N LYS A 33 5.85 16.68 24.19
CA LYS A 33 5.35 17.81 24.98
C LYS A 33 3.82 17.82 25.11
N TRP A 34 3.10 17.52 24.04
CA TRP A 34 1.63 17.44 24.05
C TRP A 34 1.08 16.32 24.95
N ILE A 35 1.84 15.23 25.14
CA ILE A 35 1.51 14.13 26.05
C ILE A 35 1.76 14.58 27.49
N ILE A 36 2.90 15.21 27.75
CA ILE A 36 3.27 15.75 29.07
C ILE A 36 2.23 16.78 29.53
N ASP A 37 1.91 17.76 28.67
CA ASP A 37 0.93 18.80 28.95
C ASP A 37 -0.44 18.16 29.31
N TYR A 38 -0.83 17.10 28.61
CA TYR A 38 -2.09 16.38 28.90
C TYR A 38 -2.05 15.59 30.21
N ILE A 39 -0.92 14.95 30.53
CA ILE A 39 -0.72 14.24 31.79
C ILE A 39 -0.84 15.19 32.98
N GLU A 40 -0.26 16.39 32.88
CA GLU A 40 -0.33 17.41 33.93
C GLU A 40 -1.73 18.01 34.07
N GLU A 41 -2.45 18.19 32.96
CA GLU A 41 -3.83 18.70 32.94
C GLU A 41 -4.85 17.68 33.47
N SER A 42 -4.66 16.38 33.18
CA SER A 42 -5.67 15.35 33.41
C SER A 42 -5.06 13.97 33.77
N PRO A 43 -4.38 13.84 34.92
CA PRO A 43 -3.66 12.62 35.29
C PRO A 43 -4.57 11.39 35.47
N GLU A 44 -5.74 11.55 36.11
CA GLU A 44 -6.70 10.44 36.30
C GLU A 44 -7.25 9.92 34.97
N THR A 45 -7.53 10.81 34.02
CA THR A 45 -7.99 10.44 32.67
C THR A 45 -6.88 9.73 31.90
N PHE A 46 -5.63 10.18 32.05
CA PHE A 46 -4.48 9.52 31.43
C PHE A 46 -4.28 8.10 31.97
N GLU A 47 -4.40 7.89 33.28
CA GLU A 47 -4.34 6.56 33.90
C GLU A 47 -5.46 5.64 33.35
N GLN A 48 -6.67 6.16 33.17
CA GLN A 48 -7.75 5.40 32.51
C GLN A 48 -7.45 5.07 31.06
N MET A 49 -6.86 6.00 30.31
CA MET A 49 -6.41 5.76 28.94
C MET A 49 -5.33 4.69 28.88
N LEU A 50 -4.41 4.67 29.86
CA LEU A 50 -3.37 3.64 29.98
C LEU A 50 -3.92 2.23 30.15
N LEU A 51 -5.03 2.06 30.88
CA LEU A 51 -5.74 0.78 30.95
C LEU A 51 -6.12 0.30 29.53
N TYR A 52 -6.73 1.17 28.72
CA TYR A 52 -7.12 0.83 27.35
C TYR A 52 -5.92 0.62 26.43
N LEU A 53 -4.84 1.39 26.58
CA LEU A 53 -3.62 1.22 25.79
C LEU A 53 -2.92 -0.12 26.10
N SER A 54 -2.80 -0.47 27.38
CA SER A 54 -2.22 -1.75 27.84
C SER A 54 -3.05 -2.94 27.34
N GLU A 55 -4.38 -2.85 27.47
CA GLU A 55 -5.31 -3.84 26.92
C GLU A 55 -5.24 -3.94 25.39
N GLY A 56 -5.05 -2.81 24.70
CA GLY A 56 -4.84 -2.77 23.26
C GLY A 56 -3.58 -3.52 22.82
N ILE A 57 -2.45 -3.30 23.49
CA ILE A 57 -1.21 -4.05 23.22
C ILE A 57 -1.40 -5.54 23.49
N ARG A 58 -2.07 -5.89 24.60
CA ARG A 58 -2.35 -7.28 24.97
C ARG A 58 -3.20 -8.02 23.93
N LEU A 59 -4.17 -7.31 23.33
CA LEU A 59 -5.17 -7.87 22.43
C LEU A 59 -4.86 -7.60 20.95
N LEU A 60 -3.62 -7.20 20.62
CA LEU A 60 -3.22 -6.99 19.23
C LEU A 60 -3.63 -8.18 18.36
N PRO A 61 -4.27 -7.90 17.21
CA PRO A 61 -4.97 -8.93 16.47
C PRO A 61 -3.99 -9.84 15.74
N THR A 62 -4.31 -11.13 15.65
CA THR A 62 -3.56 -12.11 14.83
C THR A 62 -4.11 -12.22 13.41
N ARG A 63 -5.17 -11.48 13.10
CA ARG A 63 -5.81 -11.39 11.78
C ARG A 63 -6.29 -9.95 11.54
N PRO A 64 -6.30 -9.49 10.29
CA PRO A 64 -6.84 -8.17 9.93
C PRO A 64 -8.20 -7.87 10.58
N ILE A 65 -8.30 -6.73 11.27
CA ILE A 65 -9.55 -6.21 11.85
C ILE A 65 -9.65 -4.70 11.63
N SER A 66 -10.89 -4.18 11.51
CA SER A 66 -11.10 -2.73 11.46
C SER A 66 -10.75 -2.11 12.81
N LEU A 67 -10.07 -0.96 12.78
CA LEU A 67 -9.75 -0.15 13.94
C LEU A 67 -11.00 0.20 14.75
N SER A 68 -12.14 0.38 14.08
CA SER A 68 -13.42 0.68 14.74
C SER A 68 -13.93 -0.49 15.58
N VAL A 69 -13.87 -1.70 15.04
CA VAL A 69 -14.24 -2.93 15.76
C VAL A 69 -13.26 -3.18 16.90
N PHE A 70 -11.96 -3.00 16.65
CA PHE A 70 -10.92 -3.12 17.68
C PHE A 70 -11.14 -2.13 18.84
N SER A 71 -11.42 -0.87 18.53
CA SER A 71 -11.77 0.16 19.52
C SER A 71 -12.97 -0.26 20.35
N GLN A 72 -14.05 -0.71 19.70
CA GLN A 72 -15.27 -1.16 20.38
C GLN A 72 -15.02 -2.35 21.32
N ILE A 73 -14.14 -3.28 20.95
CA ILE A 73 -13.80 -4.45 21.78
C ILE A 73 -13.09 -4.01 23.07
N ILE A 74 -12.19 -3.03 22.98
CA ILE A 74 -11.34 -2.63 24.11
C ILE A 74 -12.01 -1.59 25.01
N THR A 75 -12.69 -0.61 24.41
CA THR A 75 -13.17 0.58 25.13
C THR A 75 -14.68 0.68 25.20
N LEU A 76 -15.40 -0.22 24.52
CA LEU A 76 -16.84 -0.11 24.25
C LEU A 76 -17.24 1.14 23.42
N ASP A 77 -16.28 1.80 22.78
CA ASP A 77 -16.50 2.92 21.85
C ASP A 77 -15.71 2.71 20.54
N ALA A 78 -16.44 2.50 19.44
CA ALA A 78 -15.90 2.27 18.11
C ALA A 78 -14.99 3.40 17.57
N ASN A 79 -15.04 4.60 18.15
CA ASN A 79 -14.21 5.73 17.72
C ASN A 79 -13.04 6.01 18.67
N ALA A 80 -12.85 5.23 19.73
CA ALA A 80 -11.90 5.53 20.79
C ALA A 80 -10.44 5.65 20.29
N PHE A 81 -9.99 4.74 19.40
CA PHE A 81 -8.66 4.82 18.80
C PHE A 81 -8.61 5.61 17.48
N ASN A 82 -9.65 6.38 17.14
CA ASN A 82 -9.61 7.25 15.96
C ASN A 82 -8.46 8.27 16.10
N PRO A 83 -7.58 8.46 15.09
CA PRO A 83 -6.43 9.37 15.15
C PRO A 83 -6.74 10.84 15.50
N THR A 84 -8.00 11.26 15.34
CA THR A 84 -8.45 12.61 15.70
C THR A 84 -8.67 12.78 17.21
N ARG A 85 -8.87 11.69 17.96
CA ARG A 85 -9.10 11.69 19.41
C ARG A 85 -7.82 11.55 20.21
N MET A 86 -7.83 12.01 21.47
CA MET A 86 -6.66 11.95 22.34
C MET A 86 -6.13 10.52 22.53
N LEU A 87 -7.01 9.58 22.89
CA LEU A 87 -6.64 8.17 23.04
C LEU A 87 -6.09 7.56 21.75
N GLY A 88 -6.64 7.92 20.58
CA GLY A 88 -6.12 7.49 19.29
C GLY A 88 -4.73 8.06 18.96
N LYS A 89 -4.45 9.31 19.32
CA LYS A 89 -3.10 9.90 19.20
C LYS A 89 -2.09 9.17 20.09
N LEU A 90 -2.47 8.91 21.34
CA LEU A 90 -1.63 8.14 22.28
C LEU A 90 -1.38 6.72 21.76
N TRP A 91 -2.41 6.06 21.23
CA TRP A 91 -2.31 4.74 20.61
C TRP A 91 -1.32 4.71 19.44
N LEU A 92 -1.40 5.67 18.51
CA LEU A 92 -0.46 5.76 17.40
C LEU A 92 0.97 6.00 17.87
N HIS A 93 1.17 6.86 18.88
CA HIS A 93 2.49 7.10 19.44
C HIS A 93 3.06 5.85 20.12
N LEU A 94 2.23 5.13 20.87
CA LEU A 94 2.61 3.87 21.51
C LEU A 94 2.99 2.79 20.47
N LEU A 95 2.21 2.66 19.39
CA LEU A 95 2.51 1.72 18.30
C LEU A 95 3.80 2.11 17.55
N ALA A 96 4.04 3.40 17.32
CA ALA A 96 5.27 3.88 16.71
C ALA A 96 6.49 3.58 17.59
N GLU A 97 6.36 3.77 18.90
CA GLU A 97 7.40 3.40 19.87
C GLU A 97 7.64 1.87 19.90
N THR A 98 6.56 1.09 19.92
CA THR A 98 6.64 -0.38 19.94
C THR A 98 7.32 -0.93 18.67
N LYS A 99 7.24 -0.21 17.55
CA LYS A 99 7.89 -0.57 16.27
C LYS A 99 9.36 -0.14 16.23
N ARG A 100 9.77 0.82 17.06
CA ARG A 100 11.10 1.45 16.98
C ARG A 100 12.19 0.41 17.27
N LEU A 101 13.18 0.33 16.36
CA LEU A 101 14.30 -0.62 16.46
C LEU A 101 15.47 -0.06 17.28
N ASP A 102 15.73 1.24 17.16
CA ASP A 102 16.80 1.94 17.86
C ASP A 102 16.22 2.93 18.89
N LYS A 103 16.47 2.67 20.17
CA LYS A 103 15.97 3.51 21.27
C LYS A 103 16.62 4.89 21.33
N THR A 104 17.69 5.14 20.57
CA THR A 104 18.40 6.43 20.52
C THR A 104 17.80 7.42 19.53
N GLU A 105 16.99 6.97 18.55
CA GLU A 105 16.29 7.84 17.60
C GLU A 105 14.92 8.27 18.14
N PRO A 106 14.42 9.48 17.86
CA PRO A 106 13.10 9.89 18.35
C PRO A 106 11.95 9.07 17.74
N VAL A 107 10.82 9.00 18.44
CA VAL A 107 9.61 8.35 17.91
C VAL A 107 9.10 9.10 16.69
N MET A 108 9.04 8.41 15.56
CA MET A 108 8.52 8.95 14.30
C MET A 108 6.99 8.93 14.28
N TYR A 109 6.37 9.94 14.89
CA TYR A 109 4.92 10.08 14.90
C TYR A 109 4.37 10.34 13.48
N PRO A 110 3.40 9.54 12.98
CA PRO A 110 2.86 9.70 11.64
C PRO A 110 2.03 10.99 11.51
N LYS A 111 2.38 11.85 10.56
CA LYS A 111 1.69 13.15 10.35
C LYS A 111 0.64 13.12 9.25
N LYS A 112 0.82 12.26 8.24
CA LYS A 112 -0.11 12.13 7.11
C LYS A 112 -1.02 10.93 7.30
N GLU A 113 -2.19 10.97 6.67
CA GLU A 113 -3.12 9.85 6.74
C GLU A 113 -2.51 8.56 6.20
N GLU A 114 -1.72 8.62 5.12
CA GLU A 114 -1.07 7.41 4.58
C GLU A 114 -0.10 6.78 5.57
N ASP A 115 0.69 7.60 6.29
CA ASP A 115 1.67 7.12 7.27
C ASP A 115 0.96 6.45 8.46
N ILE A 116 -0.23 6.95 8.83
CA ILE A 116 -1.07 6.35 9.87
C ILE A 116 -1.57 4.97 9.43
N ASP A 117 -2.03 4.82 8.18
CA ASP A 117 -2.49 3.53 7.67
C ASP A 117 -1.36 2.51 7.61
N VAL A 118 -0.16 2.92 7.17
CA VAL A 118 1.03 2.06 7.16
C VAL A 118 1.36 1.59 8.57
N LEU A 119 1.38 2.49 9.56
CA LEU A 119 1.65 2.11 10.95
C LEU A 119 0.61 1.14 11.49
N LEU A 120 -0.68 1.42 11.29
CA LEU A 120 -1.76 0.53 11.75
C LEU A 120 -1.71 -0.85 11.06
N GLN A 121 -1.29 -0.88 9.79
CA GLN A 121 -1.15 -2.11 9.02
C GLN A 121 -0.10 -3.06 9.59
N ASP A 122 1.02 -2.54 10.11
CA ASP A 122 2.04 -3.37 10.76
C ASP A 122 1.47 -4.18 11.94
N TYR A 123 0.37 -3.68 12.52
CA TYR A 123 -0.36 -4.29 13.62
C TYR A 123 -1.69 -4.94 13.21
N LEU A 124 -1.90 -5.18 11.91
CA LEU A 124 -3.11 -5.79 11.33
C LEU A 124 -4.42 -5.01 11.65
N LEU A 125 -4.31 -3.70 11.85
CA LEU A 125 -5.43 -2.79 12.08
C LEU A 125 -5.71 -1.93 10.83
N PHE A 126 -6.98 -1.73 10.48
CA PHE A 126 -7.36 -0.95 9.29
C PHE A 126 -8.45 0.07 9.58
N ARG A 127 -8.24 1.32 9.18
CA ARG A 127 -9.25 2.38 9.34
C ARG A 127 -10.42 2.19 8.38
N GLU A 128 -10.13 1.85 7.13
CA GLU A 128 -11.12 1.55 6.09
C GLU A 128 -10.66 0.38 5.20
N ASP A 129 -11.59 -0.48 4.79
CA ASP A 129 -11.34 -1.67 3.95
C ASP A 129 -12.19 -1.69 2.65
N ILE A 130 -12.94 -0.61 2.40
CA ILE A 130 -13.82 -0.43 1.22
C ILE A 130 -13.21 0.51 0.19
N SER A 131 -12.64 1.63 0.63
CA SER A 131 -12.10 2.69 -0.25
C SER A 131 -10.85 2.22 -1.00
N ASP A 132 -10.01 1.39 -0.37
CA ASP A 132 -8.91 0.70 -1.05
C ASP A 132 -9.48 -0.46 -1.88
N SER A 133 -9.27 -0.37 -3.19
CA SER A 133 -9.74 -1.35 -4.16
C SER A 133 -8.75 -1.51 -5.31
N VAL A 134 -8.95 -2.56 -6.09
CA VAL A 134 -8.21 -2.80 -7.33
C VAL A 134 -9.18 -3.16 -8.44
N THR A 135 -8.93 -2.64 -9.63
CA THR A 135 -9.70 -2.98 -10.83
C THR A 135 -8.97 -4.09 -11.60
N LEU A 136 -9.69 -5.15 -11.98
CA LEU A 136 -9.13 -6.34 -12.63
C LEU A 136 -10.11 -6.97 -13.62
N THR A 137 -9.61 -7.83 -14.49
CA THR A 137 -10.41 -8.63 -15.42
C THR A 137 -9.72 -9.96 -15.74
N ASN A 138 -10.51 -10.97 -16.12
CA ASN A 138 -10.06 -12.30 -16.52
C ASN A 138 -9.11 -12.98 -15.51
N LEU A 139 -9.48 -12.92 -14.24
CA LEU A 139 -8.83 -13.65 -13.16
C LEU A 139 -9.85 -14.58 -12.50
N PHE A 140 -9.40 -15.75 -12.08
CA PHE A 140 -10.13 -16.61 -11.16
C PHE A 140 -9.62 -16.41 -9.74
N ALA A 141 -10.50 -16.65 -8.77
CA ALA A 141 -10.15 -16.66 -7.37
C ALA A 141 -10.78 -17.86 -6.66
N GLU A 142 -10.10 -18.33 -5.63
CA GLU A 142 -10.58 -19.39 -4.75
C GLU A 142 -10.78 -18.87 -3.33
N THR A 143 -11.80 -19.41 -2.67
CA THR A 143 -12.02 -19.29 -1.23
C THR A 143 -11.79 -20.66 -0.58
N ARG A 144 -11.99 -20.75 0.74
CA ARG A 144 -11.97 -22.05 1.42
C ARG A 144 -13.08 -23.00 0.94
N ALA A 145 -14.14 -22.48 0.33
CA ALA A 145 -15.25 -23.27 -0.19
C ALA A 145 -15.06 -23.71 -1.65
N GLY A 146 -13.95 -23.35 -2.30
CA GLY A 146 -13.69 -23.59 -3.72
C GLY A 146 -13.72 -22.30 -4.54
N TYR A 147 -14.01 -22.42 -5.83
CA TYR A 147 -14.06 -21.29 -6.78
C TYR A 147 -15.00 -20.18 -6.31
N HIS A 148 -14.57 -18.93 -6.48
CA HIS A 148 -15.38 -17.77 -6.13
C HIS A 148 -16.38 -17.47 -7.27
N PRO A 149 -17.71 -17.57 -7.02
CA PRO A 149 -18.71 -17.55 -8.09
C PRO A 149 -18.75 -16.22 -8.88
N VAL A 150 -18.52 -15.08 -8.20
CA VAL A 150 -18.48 -13.77 -8.86
C VAL A 150 -17.28 -13.64 -9.82
N TRP A 151 -16.12 -14.17 -9.43
CA TRP A 151 -14.91 -14.10 -10.26
C TRP A 151 -15.03 -15.04 -11.45
N GLU A 152 -15.62 -16.23 -11.24
CA GLU A 152 -15.89 -17.20 -12.32
C GLU A 152 -16.84 -16.61 -13.37
N ALA A 153 -17.97 -16.05 -12.94
CA ALA A 153 -18.91 -15.40 -13.85
C ALA A 153 -18.26 -14.24 -14.62
N ALA A 154 -17.49 -13.39 -13.93
CA ALA A 154 -16.81 -12.26 -14.55
C ALA A 154 -15.72 -12.68 -15.55
N ALA A 155 -14.99 -13.76 -15.27
CA ALA A 155 -14.01 -14.30 -16.20
C ALA A 155 -14.67 -14.84 -17.48
N TRP A 156 -15.82 -15.51 -17.36
CA TRP A 156 -16.59 -16.00 -18.52
C TRP A 156 -17.24 -14.88 -19.34
N SER A 157 -17.64 -13.79 -18.70
CA SER A 157 -18.23 -12.63 -19.37
C SER A 157 -17.22 -11.52 -19.70
N HIS A 158 -15.91 -11.77 -19.50
CA HIS A 158 -14.83 -10.80 -19.67
C HIS A 158 -15.10 -9.44 -19.00
N SER A 159 -15.77 -9.48 -17.85
CA SER A 159 -16.25 -8.29 -17.16
C SER A 159 -15.19 -7.72 -16.23
N VAL A 160 -15.06 -6.40 -16.28
CA VAL A 160 -14.17 -5.66 -15.39
C VAL A 160 -14.78 -5.60 -13.99
N LEU A 161 -14.01 -6.03 -12.99
CA LEU A 161 -14.39 -5.98 -11.58
C LEU A 161 -13.55 -4.95 -10.84
N THR A 162 -14.16 -4.18 -9.94
CA THR A 162 -13.44 -3.42 -8.91
C THR A 162 -13.72 -4.06 -7.56
N ILE A 163 -12.68 -4.61 -6.95
CA ILE A 163 -12.79 -5.41 -5.74
C ILE A 163 -12.11 -4.65 -4.58
N PRO A 164 -12.82 -4.40 -3.46
CA PRO A 164 -12.22 -3.77 -2.30
C PRO A 164 -11.35 -4.75 -1.51
N LEU A 165 -10.44 -4.21 -0.71
CA LEU A 165 -9.52 -4.99 0.13
C LEU A 165 -10.23 -6.03 1.00
N ARG A 166 -11.39 -5.66 1.56
CA ARG A 166 -12.25 -6.53 2.38
C ARG A 166 -12.57 -7.87 1.72
N GLU A 167 -12.81 -7.86 0.41
CA GLU A 167 -13.14 -9.07 -0.34
C GLU A 167 -11.88 -9.88 -0.67
N ILE A 168 -10.76 -9.21 -1.00
CA ILE A 168 -9.48 -9.89 -1.24
C ILE A 168 -9.00 -10.66 0.00
N GLY A 169 -9.22 -10.13 1.20
CA GLY A 169 -8.85 -10.78 2.46
C GLY A 169 -9.53 -12.14 2.69
N LYS A 170 -10.63 -12.45 1.98
CA LYS A 170 -11.34 -13.74 2.06
C LYS A 170 -10.79 -14.79 1.09
N LEU A 171 -9.98 -14.37 0.12
CA LEU A 171 -9.47 -15.22 -0.95
C LEU A 171 -8.24 -16.00 -0.50
N LYS A 172 -8.20 -17.28 -0.89
CA LYS A 172 -7.08 -18.19 -0.68
C LYS A 172 -6.05 -18.11 -1.80
N ALA A 173 -6.51 -18.00 -3.05
CA ALA A 173 -5.65 -17.95 -4.23
C ALA A 173 -6.29 -17.11 -5.34
N ILE A 174 -5.45 -16.58 -6.22
CA ILE A 174 -5.85 -15.81 -7.40
C ILE A 174 -4.95 -16.27 -8.55
N TYR A 175 -5.50 -16.49 -9.74
CA TYR A 175 -4.74 -16.92 -10.92
C TYR A 175 -5.41 -16.46 -12.21
N PRO A 176 -4.64 -16.33 -13.32
CA PRO A 176 -5.19 -15.90 -14.60
C PRO A 176 -6.23 -16.87 -15.14
N ALA A 177 -7.30 -16.33 -15.73
CA ALA A 177 -8.27 -17.11 -16.50
C ALA A 177 -7.76 -17.40 -17.92
N HIS A 178 -6.53 -17.90 -18.02
CA HIS A 178 -5.84 -18.16 -19.27
C HIS A 178 -4.79 -19.27 -19.07
N GLU A 179 -4.47 -20.02 -20.12
CA GLU A 179 -3.50 -21.14 -20.04
C GLU A 179 -2.09 -20.68 -19.65
N GLN A 180 -1.70 -19.50 -20.13
CA GLN A 180 -0.43 -18.89 -19.76
C GLN A 180 -0.54 -18.25 -18.36
N PRO A 181 0.42 -18.51 -17.46
CA PRO A 181 0.39 -18.00 -16.08
C PRO A 181 0.88 -16.54 -16.02
N ILE A 182 0.36 -15.66 -16.89
CA ILE A 182 0.79 -14.27 -17.01
C ILE A 182 -0.39 -13.34 -16.73
N VAL A 183 -0.17 -12.35 -15.87
CA VAL A 183 -1.11 -11.26 -15.60
C VAL A 183 -0.47 -9.92 -15.96
N TRP A 184 -1.21 -9.10 -16.69
CA TRP A 184 -0.74 -7.78 -17.11
C TRP A 184 -1.15 -6.73 -16.10
N VAL A 185 -0.18 -5.96 -15.61
CA VAL A 185 -0.42 -4.84 -14.70
C VAL A 185 -0.30 -3.56 -15.52
N VAL A 186 -1.41 -2.82 -15.65
CA VAL A 186 -1.54 -1.64 -16.49
C VAL A 186 -1.70 -0.41 -15.61
N ASP A 187 -0.81 0.55 -15.75
CA ASP A 187 -0.74 1.70 -14.84
C ASP A 187 -1.68 2.86 -15.21
N ASP A 188 -2.20 2.83 -16.43
CA ASP A 188 -3.11 3.85 -16.95
C ASP A 188 -4.50 3.24 -17.23
N ALA A 189 -5.54 3.91 -16.74
CA ALA A 189 -6.92 3.42 -16.85
C ALA A 189 -7.47 3.52 -18.28
N GLU A 190 -7.05 4.51 -19.06
CA GLU A 190 -7.44 4.63 -20.46
C GLU A 190 -6.77 3.55 -21.31
N VAL A 191 -5.47 3.30 -21.09
CA VAL A 191 -4.73 2.19 -21.70
C VAL A 191 -5.41 0.86 -21.36
N PHE A 192 -5.76 0.64 -20.09
CA PHE A 192 -6.48 -0.56 -19.66
C PHE A 192 -7.80 -0.74 -20.42
N SER A 193 -8.62 0.32 -20.51
CA SER A 193 -9.90 0.29 -21.21
C SER A 193 -9.73 -0.04 -22.71
N ARG A 194 -8.76 0.58 -23.37
CA ARG A 194 -8.49 0.32 -24.80
C ARG A 194 -8.04 -1.11 -25.05
N ILE A 195 -7.27 -1.69 -24.13
CA ILE A 195 -6.84 -3.09 -24.22
C ILE A 195 -8.03 -4.03 -23.97
N THR A 196 -8.89 -3.76 -22.97
CA THR A 196 -10.07 -4.61 -22.70
C THR A 196 -11.02 -4.66 -23.90
N ASP A 197 -11.20 -3.56 -24.62
CA ASP A 197 -12.10 -3.50 -25.77
C ASP A 197 -11.63 -4.32 -26.97
N ARG A 198 -10.31 -4.49 -27.13
CA ARG A 198 -9.71 -5.14 -28.31
C ARG A 198 -9.12 -6.52 -28.03
N VAL A 199 -8.73 -6.80 -26.78
CA VAL A 199 -8.20 -8.09 -26.31
C VAL A 199 -8.95 -8.49 -25.03
N PRO A 200 -10.26 -8.78 -25.11
CA PRO A 200 -11.12 -8.95 -23.94
C PRO A 200 -10.77 -10.17 -23.09
N VAL A 201 -10.00 -11.13 -23.61
CA VAL A 201 -9.59 -12.36 -22.89
C VAL A 201 -8.36 -12.14 -22.00
N LEU A 202 -7.73 -10.97 -22.06
CA LEU A 202 -6.43 -10.74 -21.42
C LEU A 202 -6.56 -10.66 -19.89
N PRO A 203 -5.83 -11.47 -19.11
CA PRO A 203 -5.76 -11.32 -17.64
C PRO A 203 -5.06 -10.02 -17.27
N MET A 204 -5.78 -9.09 -16.66
CA MET A 204 -5.24 -7.76 -16.37
C MET A 204 -5.64 -7.21 -15.01
N ILE A 205 -4.78 -6.34 -14.49
CA ILE A 205 -4.99 -5.50 -13.30
C ILE A 205 -4.69 -4.06 -13.69
N CYS A 206 -5.59 -3.14 -13.36
CA CYS A 206 -5.38 -1.71 -13.49
C CYS A 206 -4.97 -1.10 -12.15
N THR A 207 -3.84 -0.39 -12.13
CA THR A 207 -3.37 0.36 -10.95
C THR A 207 -3.34 1.84 -11.28
N ARG A 208 -4.02 2.69 -10.52
CA ARG A 208 -4.23 4.11 -10.88
C ARG A 208 -3.14 5.01 -10.31
N GLN A 209 -1.96 5.06 -10.95
CA GLN A 209 -0.82 5.94 -10.62
C GLN A 209 -0.26 5.86 -9.17
N LYS A 210 -0.84 5.02 -8.30
CA LYS A 210 -0.36 4.69 -6.96
C LYS A 210 -0.62 3.21 -6.70
N TRP A 211 0.30 2.57 -5.98
CA TRP A 211 0.07 1.21 -5.50
C TRP A 211 -0.89 1.25 -4.33
N THR A 212 -2.00 0.54 -4.46
CA THR A 212 -2.93 0.32 -3.35
C THR A 212 -2.55 -0.94 -2.61
N ARG A 213 -2.99 -1.08 -1.35
CA ARG A 213 -2.73 -2.32 -0.61
C ARG A 213 -3.46 -3.48 -1.26
N THR A 214 -4.66 -3.25 -1.77
CA THR A 214 -5.41 -4.27 -2.50
C THR A 214 -4.63 -4.77 -3.71
N ALA A 215 -3.97 -3.88 -4.46
CA ALA A 215 -3.12 -4.28 -5.57
C ALA A 215 -1.95 -5.17 -5.11
N TRP A 216 -1.25 -4.79 -4.03
CA TRP A 216 -0.16 -5.60 -3.48
C TRP A 216 -0.62 -6.99 -3.03
N GLU A 217 -1.74 -7.08 -2.30
CA GLU A 217 -2.29 -8.35 -1.82
C GLU A 217 -2.67 -9.28 -2.98
N VAL A 218 -3.19 -8.71 -4.09
CA VAL A 218 -3.48 -9.46 -5.31
C VAL A 218 -2.20 -9.92 -5.99
N PHE A 219 -1.17 -9.07 -6.09
CA PHE A 219 0.12 -9.45 -6.66
C PHE A 219 0.78 -10.58 -5.86
N ASP A 220 0.81 -10.49 -4.53
CA ASP A 220 1.38 -11.53 -3.66
C ASP A 220 0.69 -12.89 -3.94
N ARG A 221 -0.65 -12.93 -4.05
CA ARG A 221 -1.40 -14.17 -4.36
C ARG A 221 -1.16 -14.72 -5.75
N LEU A 222 -1.02 -13.83 -6.74
CA LEU A 222 -0.72 -14.23 -8.11
C LEU A 222 0.66 -14.89 -8.18
N ILE A 223 1.66 -14.29 -7.53
CA ILE A 223 3.02 -14.84 -7.45
C ILE A 223 3.04 -16.17 -6.70
N ASP A 224 2.35 -16.27 -5.56
CA ASP A 224 2.22 -17.50 -4.78
C ASP A 224 1.54 -18.62 -5.57
N SER A 225 0.59 -18.26 -6.45
CA SER A 225 -0.08 -19.20 -7.37
C SER A 225 0.77 -19.55 -8.59
N GLY A 226 2.02 -19.08 -8.66
CA GLY A 226 2.97 -19.38 -9.73
C GLY A 226 2.88 -18.48 -10.96
N SER A 227 2.11 -17.39 -10.90
CA SER A 227 1.97 -16.44 -12.01
C SER A 227 3.19 -15.54 -12.14
N GLU A 228 3.39 -15.01 -13.35
CA GLU A 228 4.31 -13.91 -13.65
C GLU A 228 3.51 -12.63 -13.91
N LEU A 229 4.08 -11.48 -13.54
CA LEU A 229 3.47 -10.18 -13.83
C LEU A 229 4.21 -9.51 -15.00
N ARG A 230 3.44 -8.92 -15.92
CA ARG A 230 3.97 -8.06 -16.98
C ARG A 230 3.45 -6.64 -16.81
N PHE A 231 4.36 -5.70 -16.55
CA PHE A 231 4.01 -4.32 -16.27
C PHE A 231 3.99 -3.49 -17.56
N ILE A 232 2.82 -2.94 -17.90
CA ILE A 232 2.63 -1.88 -18.90
C ILE A 232 2.55 -0.57 -18.11
N GLY A 233 3.73 0.01 -17.87
CA GLY A 233 3.88 1.25 -17.13
C GLY A 233 3.92 2.46 -18.04
N ASP A 234 3.38 3.58 -17.56
CA ASP A 234 3.52 4.87 -18.21
C ASP A 234 4.99 5.24 -18.43
N LEU A 235 5.27 5.90 -19.54
CA LEU A 235 6.62 6.34 -19.91
C LEU A 235 6.92 7.70 -19.26
N THR A 236 6.73 7.78 -17.96
CA THR A 236 6.98 8.95 -17.11
C THR A 236 8.01 8.60 -16.03
N PRO A 237 8.64 9.60 -15.39
CA PRO A 237 9.54 9.35 -14.26
C PRO A 237 8.88 8.55 -13.14
N LEU A 238 7.62 8.87 -12.80
CA LEU A 238 6.85 8.12 -11.81
C LEU A 238 6.57 6.69 -12.28
N GLY A 239 6.17 6.50 -13.54
CA GLY A 239 5.94 5.16 -14.10
C GLY A 239 7.19 4.28 -14.10
N VAL A 240 8.36 4.88 -14.34
CA VAL A 240 9.65 4.17 -14.21
C VAL A 240 9.94 3.77 -12.76
N VAL A 241 9.74 4.67 -11.79
CA VAL A 241 9.90 4.33 -10.37
C VAL A 241 8.97 3.18 -9.97
N ARG A 242 7.72 3.22 -10.41
CA ARG A 242 6.73 2.16 -10.16
C ARG A 242 7.15 0.83 -10.77
N ALA A 243 7.72 0.84 -11.98
CA ALA A 243 8.30 -0.35 -12.59
C ALA A 243 9.46 -0.93 -11.77
N GLU A 244 10.38 -0.08 -11.29
CA GLU A 244 11.50 -0.48 -10.43
C GLU A 244 11.00 -1.09 -9.11
N GLU A 245 9.99 -0.51 -8.46
CA GLU A 245 9.38 -1.03 -7.22
C GLU A 245 8.83 -2.44 -7.41
N LEU A 246 8.10 -2.70 -8.49
CA LEU A 246 7.58 -4.04 -8.81
C LEU A 246 8.69 -5.05 -9.08
N LEU A 247 9.70 -4.67 -9.87
CA LEU A 247 10.84 -5.52 -10.22
C LEU A 247 11.66 -5.91 -8.98
N LEU A 248 11.86 -4.97 -8.06
CA LEU A 248 12.59 -5.20 -6.82
C LEU A 248 11.79 -6.06 -5.83
N ARG A 249 10.47 -5.87 -5.73
CA ARG A 249 9.64 -6.65 -4.82
C ARG A 249 9.53 -8.12 -5.23
N TYR A 250 9.49 -8.41 -6.53
CA TYR A 250 9.32 -9.76 -7.06
C TYR A 250 10.41 -10.15 -8.08
N PRO A 251 11.68 -10.34 -7.63
CA PRO A 251 12.79 -10.63 -8.52
C PRO A 251 12.55 -11.88 -9.37
N GLY A 252 12.75 -11.77 -10.68
CA GLY A 252 12.60 -12.89 -11.63
C GLY A 252 11.15 -13.29 -11.95
N LYS A 253 10.16 -12.65 -11.31
CA LYS A 253 8.73 -12.91 -11.51
C LYS A 253 7.98 -11.77 -12.21
N VAL A 254 8.66 -10.65 -12.41
CA VAL A 254 8.11 -9.46 -13.07
C VAL A 254 8.98 -9.07 -14.26
N ARG A 255 8.33 -8.60 -15.33
CA ARG A 255 8.99 -7.96 -16.47
C ARG A 255 8.22 -6.72 -16.88
N THR A 256 8.90 -5.68 -17.33
CA THR A 256 8.20 -4.57 -17.99
C THR A 256 7.91 -4.94 -19.45
N TRP A 257 6.94 -4.26 -20.04
CA TRP A 257 6.56 -4.43 -21.43
C TRP A 257 6.69 -3.11 -22.17
N HIS A 258 7.59 -3.08 -23.16
CA HIS A 258 7.85 -1.90 -24.00
C HIS A 258 8.18 -0.61 -23.24
N MET A 259 8.75 -0.73 -22.04
CA MET A 259 9.46 0.36 -21.38
C MET A 259 10.91 0.41 -21.91
N ASP A 260 11.04 0.77 -23.18
CA ASP A 260 12.31 0.85 -23.91
C ASP A 260 12.45 2.17 -24.66
N ILE A 261 13.68 2.57 -24.99
CA ILE A 261 13.98 3.85 -25.67
C ILE A 261 13.20 3.97 -26.99
N LYS A 262 13.08 2.89 -27.76
CA LYS A 262 12.41 2.91 -29.07
C LYS A 262 10.93 3.27 -28.92
N THR A 263 10.27 2.70 -27.92
CA THR A 263 8.86 2.98 -27.62
C THR A 263 8.71 4.38 -27.04
N TYR A 264 9.59 4.78 -26.12
CA TYR A 264 9.64 6.13 -25.55
C TYR A 264 9.75 7.22 -26.61
N LEU A 265 10.68 7.12 -27.55
CA LEU A 265 10.87 8.14 -28.58
C LEU A 265 9.64 8.29 -29.50
N LYS A 266 8.88 7.21 -29.72
CA LYS A 266 7.59 7.26 -30.45
C LYS A 266 6.47 7.88 -29.62
N ALA A 267 6.47 7.63 -28.31
CA ALA A 267 5.44 8.07 -27.38
C ALA A 267 5.72 9.48 -26.80
N LYS A 268 6.88 10.06 -27.08
CA LYS A 268 7.32 11.33 -26.49
C LYS A 268 6.30 12.45 -26.73
N ASP A 269 5.88 13.08 -25.64
CA ASP A 269 4.98 14.22 -25.66
C ASP A 269 5.79 15.52 -25.54
N THR A 270 6.01 16.20 -26.66
CA THR A 270 6.80 17.43 -26.70
C THR A 270 6.07 18.65 -26.14
N GLU A 271 4.77 18.54 -25.82
CA GLU A 271 4.00 19.65 -25.24
C GLU A 271 4.17 19.73 -23.71
N VAL A 272 4.65 18.66 -23.07
CA VAL A 272 4.81 18.55 -21.61
C VAL A 272 6.28 18.52 -21.25
N ASN A 273 6.73 19.43 -20.38
CA ASN A 273 8.11 19.43 -19.88
C ASN A 273 8.20 18.74 -18.52
N LEU A 274 9.32 18.05 -18.28
CA LEU A 274 9.65 17.51 -16.95
C LEU A 274 9.90 18.64 -15.94
N THR A 275 9.40 18.44 -14.73
CA THR A 275 9.60 19.33 -13.58
C THR A 275 10.89 19.02 -12.83
N GLU A 276 11.32 19.90 -11.91
CA GLU A 276 12.47 19.60 -11.05
C GLU A 276 12.26 18.32 -10.21
N SER A 277 11.03 18.09 -9.73
CA SER A 277 10.67 16.85 -9.03
C SER A 277 10.84 15.61 -9.91
N ASP A 278 10.50 15.70 -11.19
CA ASP A 278 10.67 14.60 -12.16
C ASP A 278 12.14 14.25 -12.36
N TYR A 279 12.99 15.26 -12.51
CA TYR A 279 14.44 15.06 -12.59
C TYR A 279 15.00 14.42 -11.33
N MET A 280 14.47 14.74 -10.15
CA MET A 280 14.88 14.11 -8.89
C MET A 280 14.47 12.64 -8.81
N LEU A 281 13.33 12.25 -9.40
CA LEU A 281 12.93 10.84 -9.51
C LEU A 281 13.87 10.09 -10.46
N LEU A 282 14.20 10.67 -11.62
CA LEU A 282 15.10 10.03 -12.60
C LEU A 282 16.53 9.84 -12.09
N LYS A 283 17.01 10.69 -11.18
CA LYS A 283 18.34 10.57 -10.56
C LYS A 283 18.49 9.34 -9.65
N LYS A 284 17.40 8.87 -9.03
CA LYS A 284 17.47 7.71 -8.15
C LYS A 284 17.67 6.47 -9.02
N GLN A 285 18.78 5.76 -8.93
CA GLN A 285 18.98 4.50 -9.65
C GLN A 285 18.65 3.33 -8.73
N HIS A 286 17.65 2.52 -9.12
CA HIS A 286 17.23 1.35 -8.35
C HIS A 286 17.46 0.05 -9.12
N VAL A 287 17.32 0.07 -10.46
CA VAL A 287 17.52 -1.12 -11.30
C VAL A 287 18.24 -0.75 -12.61
N ASP A 288 19.35 -1.42 -12.90
CA ASP A 288 20.16 -1.19 -14.12
C ASP A 288 19.36 -1.37 -15.42
N TYR A 289 18.35 -2.25 -15.39
CA TYR A 289 17.51 -2.59 -16.54
C TYR A 289 16.78 -1.38 -17.18
N LEU A 290 16.45 -0.36 -16.39
CA LEU A 290 15.74 0.84 -16.87
C LEU A 290 16.66 2.08 -16.92
N ALA A 291 17.95 1.94 -16.62
CA ALA A 291 18.88 3.07 -16.54
C ALA A 291 18.97 3.86 -17.87
N THR A 292 19.07 3.15 -18.99
CA THR A 292 19.18 3.77 -20.32
C THR A 292 17.92 4.53 -20.72
N LEU A 293 16.73 4.02 -20.36
CA LEU A 293 15.47 4.73 -20.57
C LEU A 293 15.41 6.02 -19.73
N LYS A 294 15.91 5.98 -18.48
CA LYS A 294 15.93 7.14 -17.58
C LYS A 294 16.85 8.24 -18.07
N ASP A 295 18.05 7.87 -18.53
CA ASP A 295 18.99 8.81 -19.12
C ASP A 295 18.40 9.47 -20.37
N GLU A 296 17.82 8.68 -21.28
CA GLU A 296 17.17 9.23 -22.47
C GLU A 296 16.01 10.17 -22.10
N MET A 297 15.15 9.77 -21.16
CA MET A 297 14.02 10.60 -20.72
C MET A 297 14.49 11.91 -20.08
N ARG A 298 15.59 11.87 -19.34
CA ARG A 298 16.24 13.06 -18.76
C ARG A 298 16.79 13.97 -19.84
N ASP A 299 17.45 13.41 -20.85
CA ASP A 299 18.11 14.18 -21.91
C ASP A 299 17.09 14.83 -22.85
N GLN A 300 15.98 14.14 -23.13
CA GLN A 300 14.88 14.68 -23.93
C GLN A 300 14.05 15.71 -23.14
N GLY A 301 13.96 15.61 -21.81
CA GLY A 301 13.24 16.57 -20.97
C GLY A 301 11.71 16.51 -21.05
N HIS A 302 11.17 15.43 -21.61
CA HIS A 302 9.72 15.25 -21.86
C HIS A 302 9.25 13.85 -21.41
N PRO A 303 8.03 13.69 -20.88
CA PRO A 303 7.43 12.38 -20.65
C PRO A 303 6.96 11.74 -21.98
N GLY A 304 6.64 10.44 -21.93
CA GLY A 304 5.96 9.73 -23.00
C GLY A 304 4.51 9.42 -22.65
N ASN A 305 3.61 9.61 -23.61
CA ASN A 305 2.20 9.26 -23.51
C ASN A 305 1.92 7.95 -24.24
N LEU A 306 1.59 6.89 -23.50
CA LEU A 306 1.34 5.56 -24.06
C LEU A 306 0.17 5.53 -25.06
N ILE A 307 -0.79 6.45 -24.95
CA ILE A 307 -1.92 6.54 -25.88
C ILE A 307 -1.46 6.79 -27.33
N ILE A 308 -0.32 7.47 -27.52
CA ILE A 308 0.25 7.72 -28.86
C ILE A 308 0.67 6.41 -29.54
N VAL A 309 1.10 5.41 -28.77
CA VAL A 309 1.64 4.13 -29.27
C VAL A 309 0.74 2.94 -28.92
N ILE A 310 -0.46 3.17 -28.42
CA ILE A 310 -1.32 2.10 -27.89
C ILE A 310 -1.75 1.10 -28.97
N ASP A 311 -1.99 1.56 -30.19
CA ASP A 311 -2.38 0.68 -31.30
C ASP A 311 -1.26 -0.34 -31.63
N ASP A 312 0.00 0.11 -31.67
CA ASP A 312 1.19 -0.75 -31.85
C ASP A 312 1.31 -1.78 -30.71
N LEU A 313 0.97 -1.39 -29.47
CA LEU A 313 1.03 -2.27 -28.30
C LEU A 313 -0.07 -3.34 -28.34
N ILE A 314 -1.29 -2.93 -28.68
CA ILE A 314 -2.45 -3.83 -28.77
C ILE A 314 -2.26 -4.84 -29.92
N GLU A 315 -1.71 -4.43 -31.06
CA GLU A 315 -1.44 -5.35 -32.16
C GLU A 315 -0.50 -6.49 -31.73
N LYS A 316 0.55 -6.15 -30.98
CA LYS A 316 1.49 -7.14 -30.43
C LYS A 316 0.84 -8.05 -29.38
N LEU A 317 0.00 -7.50 -28.50
CA LEU A 317 -0.77 -8.30 -27.52
C LEU A 317 -1.71 -9.27 -28.22
N THR A 318 -2.41 -8.80 -29.26
CA THR A 318 -3.30 -9.62 -30.08
C THR A 318 -2.54 -10.77 -30.74
N HIS A 319 -1.35 -10.51 -31.28
CA HIS A 319 -0.51 -11.56 -31.85
C HIS A 319 -0.03 -12.57 -30.79
N TYR A 320 0.31 -12.08 -29.60
CA TYR A 320 0.78 -12.92 -28.49
C TYR A 320 -0.32 -13.86 -27.95
N TYR A 321 -1.59 -13.45 -27.99
CA TYR A 321 -2.76 -14.21 -27.50
C TYR A 321 -3.61 -14.87 -28.60
N ARG A 322 -3.18 -14.84 -29.87
CA ARG A 322 -3.90 -15.43 -31.01
C ARG A 322 -3.74 -16.96 -31.17
N LYS A 323 -3.34 -17.68 -30.12
CA LYS A 323 -3.16 -19.14 -30.19
C LYS A 323 -4.35 -19.89 -29.66
#